data_AF-A0A1H7WTD4-F1
#
_entry.id   AF-A0A1H7WTD4-F1
#
_cell.length_a   1.000
_cell.length_b   1.000
_cell.length_c   1.000
_cell.angle_alpha   90.00
_cell.angle_beta   90.00
_cell.angle_gamma   90.00
#
_symmetry.space_group_name_H-M   'P 1'
#
loop_
_entity.id
_entity.type
_entity.pdbx_description
1 polymer ?
#
loop_
_entity_poly.entity_id
_entity_poly.type
_entity_poly.pdbx_seq_one_letter_code
_entity_poly.pdbx_strand_id
1 'polypeptide(L)'
;MDDTRSACGRAPGGSEAVFRQGSASALGPSLGAAAVCAMVALQVASGVSADPVPFTTPVVGLLALAAVCLTAASYGWARSSAAFAAAALTGYAAEFAGVRTGLPFGEYRYTGVLRPELAGVPTAVAAAWGGMGLAAYAVGRAAFGQGAASPPRAASRRGRFLRSGWPALAGGACALTAWDLFLDPQMIRLGLWEWSGAGAYRGVPVSNFAGWLAVSLLVMAVIRGVLGEPRRNAGPVVPYGVMAAMETVGFAAVFSPPDPLVAAAGGTAMGAFTVAAASRLRRGGRERGARGEAAAARRTGPERVRGRRRG
;
A
#
# COMPACT_ATOMS: atom_id res chain seq x y z
N MET A 1 -20.17 69.47 -6.28
CA MET A 1 -18.78 69.57 -6.76
C MET A 1 -17.91 69.50 -5.53
N ASP A 2 -17.16 68.48 -5.18
CA ASP A 2 -16.79 67.15 -5.68
C ASP A 2 -15.71 66.73 -4.64
N ASP A 3 -15.35 65.51 -4.32
CA ASP A 3 -15.87 64.16 -4.49
C ASP A 3 -14.96 63.30 -3.56
N THR A 4 -15.42 62.09 -3.31
CA THR A 4 -14.89 61.00 -2.48
C THR A 4 -13.48 60.46 -2.82
N ARG A 5 -12.83 59.79 -1.85
CA ARG A 5 -12.10 58.47 -1.90
C ARG A 5 -11.00 58.41 -0.81
N SER A 6 -11.09 57.61 0.25
CA SER A 6 -11.11 56.14 0.35
C SER A 6 -9.87 55.44 -0.24
N ALA A 7 -8.93 55.07 0.63
CA ALA A 7 -7.87 54.10 0.34
C ALA A 7 -7.95 52.97 1.38
N CYS A 8 -8.84 52.02 1.07
CA CYS A 8 -8.92 50.72 1.71
C CYS A 8 -7.76 49.85 1.18
N GLY A 9 -6.77 49.57 2.03
CA GLY A 9 -5.72 48.60 1.76
C GLY A 9 -6.30 47.18 1.77
N ARG A 10 -6.71 46.68 0.60
CA ARG A 10 -6.98 45.25 0.41
C ARG A 10 -5.65 44.52 0.23
N ALA A 11 -5.33 43.63 1.17
CA ALA A 11 -4.35 42.57 0.95
C ALA A 11 -4.89 41.58 -0.09
N PRO A 12 -4.19 41.31 -1.21
CA PRO A 12 -4.48 40.15 -2.05
C PRO A 12 -3.61 38.98 -1.56
N GLY A 13 -4.20 37.91 -1.07
CA GLY A 13 -3.40 36.72 -0.70
C GLY A 13 -4.12 35.53 -0.09
N GLY A 14 -5.38 35.66 0.31
CA GLY A 14 -6.11 34.55 0.95
C GLY A 14 -6.72 33.54 -0.02
N SER A 15 -7.28 34.00 -1.15
CA SER A 15 -8.15 33.16 -1.98
C SER A 15 -7.38 32.22 -2.92
N GLU A 16 -6.30 32.69 -3.56
CA GLU A 16 -5.50 31.87 -4.47
C GLU A 16 -4.72 30.75 -3.75
N ALA A 17 -4.23 31.00 -2.53
CA ALA A 17 -3.52 30.00 -1.74
C ALA A 17 -4.46 28.87 -1.28
N VAL A 18 -5.70 29.21 -0.93
CA VAL A 18 -6.75 28.25 -0.52
C VAL A 18 -7.26 27.44 -1.71
N PHE A 19 -7.41 28.05 -2.90
CA PHE A 19 -7.80 27.34 -4.12
C PHE A 19 -6.69 26.40 -4.62
N ARG A 20 -5.42 26.83 -4.60
CA ARG A 20 -4.26 25.97 -4.94
C ARG A 20 -4.10 24.80 -3.96
N GLN A 21 -4.35 25.01 -2.66
CA GLN A 21 -4.34 23.92 -1.66
C GLN A 21 -5.49 22.93 -1.87
N GLY A 22 -6.69 23.40 -2.22
CA GLY A 22 -7.85 22.55 -2.52
C GLY A 22 -7.61 21.63 -3.72
N SER A 23 -7.16 22.17 -4.86
CA SER A 23 -6.94 21.40 -6.09
C SER A 23 -5.74 20.45 -6.00
N ALA A 24 -4.63 20.87 -5.37
CA ALA A 24 -3.44 20.02 -5.19
C ALA A 24 -3.70 18.83 -4.25
N SER A 25 -4.61 18.98 -3.27
CA SER A 25 -4.96 17.93 -2.31
C SER A 25 -5.81 16.79 -2.90
N ALA A 26 -6.60 17.08 -3.95
CA ALA A 26 -7.47 16.12 -4.61
C ALA A 26 -6.79 15.36 -5.78
N LEU A 27 -5.70 15.89 -6.34
CA LEU A 27 -5.02 15.30 -7.49
C LEU A 27 -4.43 13.90 -7.19
N GLY A 28 -3.82 13.70 -6.02
CA GLY A 28 -3.21 12.42 -5.64
C GLY A 28 -4.21 11.24 -5.65
N PRO A 29 -5.32 11.31 -4.92
CA PRO A 29 -6.34 10.25 -4.94
C PRO A 29 -6.93 9.96 -6.32
N SER A 30 -7.24 10.99 -7.12
CA SER A 30 -7.81 10.81 -8.46
C SER A 30 -6.83 10.15 -9.43
N LEU A 31 -5.56 10.61 -9.44
CA LEU A 31 -4.50 9.98 -10.23
C LEU A 31 -4.24 8.54 -9.77
N GLY A 32 -4.25 8.30 -8.45
CA GLY A 32 -4.10 6.98 -7.88
C GLY A 32 -5.22 6.02 -8.32
N ALA A 33 -6.47 6.47 -8.27
CA ALA A 33 -7.62 5.69 -8.73
C ALA A 33 -7.54 5.41 -10.24
N ALA A 34 -7.20 6.41 -11.05
CA ALA A 34 -7.02 6.24 -12.50
C ALA A 34 -5.90 5.22 -12.80
N ALA A 35 -4.78 5.27 -12.08
CA ALA A 35 -3.69 4.31 -12.21
C ALA A 35 -4.13 2.88 -11.84
N VAL A 36 -4.93 2.70 -10.79
CA VAL A 36 -5.52 1.39 -10.44
C VAL A 36 -6.45 0.90 -11.54
N CYS A 37 -7.34 1.74 -12.07
CA CYS A 37 -8.24 1.34 -13.16
C CYS A 37 -7.46 0.95 -14.43
N ALA A 38 -6.44 1.70 -14.80
CA ALA A 38 -5.57 1.39 -15.93
C ALA A 38 -4.79 0.08 -15.70
N MET A 39 -4.28 -0.13 -14.49
CA MET A 39 -3.60 -1.37 -14.10
C MET A 39 -4.53 -2.58 -14.25
N VAL A 40 -5.79 -2.44 -13.81
CA VAL A 40 -6.82 -3.48 -13.95
C VAL A 40 -7.06 -3.80 -15.43
N ALA A 41 -7.24 -2.77 -16.26
CA ALA A 41 -7.47 -2.94 -17.69
C ALA A 41 -6.30 -3.67 -18.37
N LEU A 42 -5.06 -3.29 -18.06
CA LEU A 42 -3.87 -3.94 -18.61
C LEU A 42 -3.70 -5.38 -18.12
N GLN A 43 -4.04 -5.68 -16.87
CA GLN A 43 -3.98 -7.07 -16.39
C GLN A 43 -5.05 -7.96 -17.03
N VAL A 44 -6.26 -7.43 -17.25
CA VAL A 44 -7.29 -8.17 -17.99
C VAL A 44 -6.82 -8.42 -19.43
N ALA A 45 -6.24 -7.40 -20.09
CA ALA A 45 -5.68 -7.55 -21.43
C ALA A 45 -4.53 -8.58 -21.47
N SER A 46 -3.65 -8.56 -20.46
CA SER A 46 -2.57 -9.55 -20.32
C SER A 46 -3.12 -10.98 -20.20
N GLY A 47 -4.22 -11.18 -19.47
CA GLY A 47 -4.77 -12.51 -19.25
C GLY A 47 -5.35 -13.18 -20.50
N VAL A 48 -5.76 -12.39 -21.50
CA VAL A 48 -6.30 -12.88 -22.78
C VAL A 48 -5.29 -12.76 -23.94
N SER A 49 -4.11 -12.19 -23.69
CA SER A 49 -3.06 -12.04 -24.69
C SER A 49 -2.35 -13.36 -24.95
N ALA A 50 -1.99 -13.61 -26.22
CA ALA A 50 -1.09 -14.71 -26.59
C ALA A 50 0.35 -14.46 -26.10
N ASP A 51 0.74 -13.19 -25.96
CA ASP A 51 2.02 -12.78 -25.38
C ASP A 51 1.75 -11.81 -24.21
N PRO A 52 1.68 -12.32 -22.96
CA PRO A 52 1.40 -11.51 -21.78
C PRO A 52 2.62 -10.75 -21.24
N VAL A 53 3.84 -11.12 -21.63
CA VAL A 53 5.09 -10.57 -21.05
C VAL A 53 5.21 -9.04 -21.19
N PRO A 54 4.86 -8.41 -22.33
CA PRO A 54 4.97 -6.96 -22.49
C PRO A 54 4.10 -6.16 -21.51
N PHE A 55 3.06 -6.76 -20.94
CA PHE A 55 2.15 -6.10 -20.00
C PHE A 55 2.73 -5.99 -18.58
N THR A 56 3.71 -6.84 -18.22
CA THR A 56 4.26 -6.90 -16.86
C THR A 56 4.84 -5.56 -16.40
N THR A 57 5.73 -4.94 -17.20
CA THR A 57 6.37 -3.67 -16.83
C THR A 57 5.36 -2.52 -16.71
N PRO A 58 4.43 -2.30 -17.66
CA PRO A 58 3.36 -1.30 -17.51
C PRO A 58 2.47 -1.53 -16.28
N VAL A 59 2.06 -2.77 -16.00
CA VAL A 59 1.23 -3.11 -14.83
C VAL A 59 1.95 -2.74 -13.54
N VAL A 60 3.22 -3.11 -13.41
CA VAL A 60 4.03 -2.77 -12.23
C VAL A 60 4.27 -1.26 -12.13
N GLY A 61 4.48 -0.57 -13.25
CA GLY A 61 4.59 0.89 -13.27
C GLY A 61 3.33 1.60 -12.79
N LEU A 62 2.15 1.12 -13.20
CA LEU A 62 0.85 1.66 -12.76
C LEU A 62 0.57 1.34 -11.29
N LEU A 63 0.98 0.16 -10.82
CA LEU A 63 0.93 -0.20 -9.40
C LEU A 63 1.79 0.73 -8.55
N ALA A 64 3.04 0.98 -8.97
CA ALA A 64 3.94 1.92 -8.33
C ALA A 64 3.38 3.34 -8.32
N LEU A 65 2.86 3.81 -9.45
CA LEU A 65 2.22 5.12 -9.57
C LEU A 65 1.02 5.24 -8.64
N ALA A 66 0.12 4.25 -8.63
CA ALA A 66 -1.03 4.21 -7.75
C ALA A 66 -0.62 4.28 -6.28
N ALA A 67 0.35 3.46 -5.87
CA ALA A 67 0.84 3.42 -4.49
C ALA A 67 1.44 4.76 -4.05
N VAL A 68 2.24 5.42 -4.90
CA VAL A 68 2.83 6.73 -4.62
C VAL A 68 1.75 7.81 -4.54
N CYS A 69 0.84 7.89 -5.51
CA CYS A 69 -0.25 8.87 -5.55
C CYS A 69 -1.17 8.77 -4.32
N LEU A 70 -1.56 7.54 -3.96
CA LEU A 70 -2.43 7.27 -2.82
C LEU A 70 -1.71 7.50 -1.48
N THR A 71 -0.41 7.22 -1.40
CA THR A 71 0.40 7.51 -0.21
C THR A 71 0.61 9.01 -0.03
N ALA A 72 0.83 9.74 -1.13
CA ALA A 72 1.03 11.19 -1.15
C ALA A 72 -0.16 11.96 -0.58
N ALA A 73 -1.39 11.42 -0.69
CA ALA A 73 -2.59 12.02 -0.12
C ALA A 73 -2.51 12.28 1.40
N SER A 74 -1.69 11.51 2.13
CA SER A 74 -1.49 11.71 3.58
C SER A 74 -0.09 12.17 3.96
N TYR A 75 0.93 11.87 3.16
CA TYR A 75 2.33 12.13 3.50
C TYR A 75 3.01 13.18 2.61
N GLY A 76 2.35 13.64 1.55
CA GLY A 76 2.91 14.51 0.52
C GLY A 76 3.76 13.75 -0.50
N TRP A 77 3.96 14.35 -1.67
CA TRP A 77 4.69 13.73 -2.79
C TRP A 77 6.13 13.37 -2.44
N ALA A 78 6.88 14.29 -1.82
CA ALA A 78 8.29 14.06 -1.49
C ALA A 78 8.51 12.83 -0.60
N ARG A 79 7.76 12.70 0.50
CA ARG A 79 7.89 11.55 1.40
C ARG A 79 7.37 10.26 0.77
N SER A 80 6.30 10.36 -0.02
CA SER A 80 5.74 9.21 -0.72
C SER A 80 6.74 8.63 -1.73
N SER A 81 7.30 9.48 -2.59
CA SER A 81 8.31 9.09 -3.58
C SER A 81 9.61 8.62 -2.92
N ALA A 82 10.04 9.26 -1.83
CA ALA A 82 11.21 8.81 -1.07
C ALA A 82 10.98 7.43 -0.44
N ALA A 83 9.80 7.17 0.12
CA ALA A 83 9.48 5.87 0.71
C ALA A 83 9.39 4.77 -0.35
N PHE A 84 8.80 5.08 -1.52
CA PHE A 84 8.81 4.20 -2.68
C PHE A 84 10.24 3.87 -3.12
N ALA A 85 11.07 4.90 -3.34
CA ALA A 85 12.45 4.71 -3.79
C ALA A 85 13.27 3.91 -2.78
N ALA A 86 13.14 4.22 -1.49
CA ALA A 86 13.84 3.48 -0.44
C ALA A 86 13.42 2.00 -0.38
N ALA A 87 12.12 1.71 -0.51
CA ALA A 87 11.61 0.35 -0.58
C ALA A 87 12.10 -0.39 -1.84
N ALA A 88 12.04 0.26 -3.00
CA ALA A 88 12.50 -0.29 -4.27
C ALA A 88 14.00 -0.59 -4.24
N LEU A 89 14.82 0.31 -3.70
CA LEU A 89 16.26 0.11 -3.54
C LEU A 89 16.59 -0.98 -2.52
N THR A 90 15.81 -1.10 -1.45
CA THR A 90 15.97 -2.17 -0.45
C THR A 90 15.69 -3.54 -1.09
N GLY A 91 14.58 -3.66 -1.82
CA GLY A 91 14.25 -4.88 -2.57
C GLY A 91 15.31 -5.18 -3.63
N TYR A 92 15.67 -4.19 -4.45
CA TYR A 92 16.73 -4.33 -5.45
C TYR A 92 18.05 -4.82 -4.87
N ALA A 93 18.49 -4.29 -3.71
CA ALA A 93 19.70 -4.74 -3.06
C ALA A 93 19.61 -6.21 -2.61
N ALA A 94 18.44 -6.65 -2.13
CA ALA A 94 18.19 -8.04 -1.77
C ALA A 94 18.19 -8.95 -3.02
N GLU A 95 17.54 -8.54 -4.12
CA GLU A 95 17.56 -9.27 -5.40
C GLU A 95 18.99 -9.36 -5.95
N PHE A 96 19.74 -8.26 -5.92
CA PHE A 96 21.12 -8.20 -6.37
C PHE A 96 22.03 -9.15 -5.58
N ALA A 97 21.82 -9.26 -4.27
CA ALA A 97 22.50 -10.25 -3.45
C ALA A 97 22.01 -11.68 -3.75
N GLY A 98 20.70 -11.86 -3.94
CA GLY A 98 20.04 -13.11 -4.27
C GLY A 98 20.61 -13.77 -5.52
N VAL A 99 20.64 -13.06 -6.65
CA VAL A 99 21.15 -13.58 -7.92
C VAL A 99 22.65 -13.95 -7.89
N ARG A 100 23.42 -13.42 -6.92
CA ARG A 100 24.87 -13.69 -6.80
C ARG A 100 25.21 -14.76 -5.77
N THR A 101 24.43 -14.85 -4.71
CA THR A 101 24.76 -15.66 -3.54
C THR A 101 23.76 -16.78 -3.28
N GLY A 102 22.61 -16.76 -3.93
CA GLY A 102 21.46 -17.61 -3.61
C GLY A 102 20.76 -17.24 -2.30
N LEU A 103 21.21 -16.21 -1.57
CA LEU A 103 20.59 -15.75 -0.33
C LEU A 103 19.92 -14.37 -0.55
N PRO A 104 18.68 -14.17 -0.07
CA PRO A 104 17.91 -15.08 0.78
C PRO A 104 16.93 -16.00 0.03
N PHE A 105 16.80 -15.86 -1.30
CA PHE A 105 15.70 -16.43 -2.07
C PHE A 105 15.90 -17.89 -2.52
N GLY A 106 17.07 -18.46 -2.28
CA GLY A 106 17.55 -19.67 -2.96
C GLY A 106 18.31 -19.32 -4.24
N GLU A 107 18.90 -20.31 -4.89
CA GLU A 107 19.59 -20.12 -6.17
C GLU A 107 18.59 -20.00 -7.32
N TYR A 108 18.55 -18.83 -7.94
CA TYR A 108 17.69 -18.52 -9.08
C TYR A 108 18.41 -17.59 -10.06
N ARG A 109 17.89 -17.51 -11.28
CA ARG A 109 18.36 -16.57 -12.30
C ARG A 109 17.19 -15.93 -13.02
N TYR A 110 17.34 -14.65 -13.37
CA TYR A 110 16.49 -14.01 -14.36
C TYR A 110 16.87 -14.49 -15.77
N THR A 111 15.88 -14.66 -16.63
CA THR A 111 16.07 -15.25 -17.98
C THR A 111 16.44 -14.21 -19.05
N GLY A 112 16.42 -12.92 -18.71
CA GLY A 112 16.65 -11.82 -19.68
C GLY A 112 15.40 -11.38 -20.45
N VAL A 113 14.25 -12.01 -20.18
CA VAL A 113 12.95 -11.71 -20.82
C VAL A 113 12.38 -10.37 -20.32
N LEU A 114 12.45 -10.12 -19.01
CA LEU A 114 11.91 -8.90 -18.41
C LEU A 114 12.96 -7.77 -18.42
N ARG A 115 12.81 -6.84 -19.37
CA ARG A 115 13.74 -5.70 -19.56
C ARG A 115 13.09 -4.34 -19.25
N PRO A 116 13.89 -3.32 -18.90
CA PRO A 116 15.34 -3.32 -18.75
C PRO A 116 15.81 -3.94 -17.43
N GLU A 117 17.08 -4.38 -17.41
CA GLU A 117 17.75 -4.91 -16.23
C GLU A 117 18.87 -3.97 -15.79
N LEU A 118 19.08 -3.88 -14.48
CA LEU A 118 20.21 -3.18 -13.88
C LEU A 118 21.05 -4.19 -13.10
N ALA A 119 22.29 -4.41 -13.56
CA ALA A 119 23.24 -5.35 -12.95
C ALA A 119 22.69 -6.77 -12.70
N GLY A 120 21.87 -7.25 -13.64
CA GLY A 120 21.27 -8.58 -13.65
C GLY A 120 19.91 -8.70 -12.95
N VAL A 121 19.32 -7.59 -12.50
CA VAL A 121 17.99 -7.56 -11.87
C VAL A 121 17.04 -6.68 -12.68
N PRO A 122 15.86 -7.16 -13.09
CA PRO A 122 14.86 -6.35 -13.79
C PRO A 122 14.40 -5.13 -12.99
N THR A 123 14.34 -3.96 -13.62
CA THR A 123 13.91 -2.72 -12.94
C THR A 123 12.44 -2.78 -12.51
N ALA A 124 11.62 -3.54 -13.24
CA ALA A 124 10.24 -3.82 -12.86
C ALA A 124 10.17 -4.53 -11.50
N VAL A 125 11.06 -5.47 -11.19
CA VAL A 125 11.07 -6.16 -9.88
C VAL A 125 11.38 -5.17 -8.75
N ALA A 126 12.36 -4.28 -8.95
CA ALA A 126 12.63 -3.21 -7.98
C ALA A 126 11.40 -2.31 -7.76
N ALA A 127 10.71 -1.93 -8.84
CA ALA A 127 9.49 -1.13 -8.75
C ALA A 127 8.34 -1.88 -8.06
N ALA A 128 8.22 -3.19 -8.25
CA ALA A 128 7.25 -4.04 -7.57
C ALA A 128 7.45 -4.04 -6.05
N TRP A 129 8.69 -4.19 -5.58
CA TRP A 129 9.05 -4.03 -4.16
C TRP A 129 8.61 -2.69 -3.58
N GLY A 130 8.81 -1.59 -4.33
CA GLY A 130 8.36 -0.26 -3.91
C GLY A 130 6.85 -0.09 -3.87
N GLY A 131 6.16 -0.47 -4.94
CA GLY A 131 4.71 -0.29 -5.10
C GLY A 131 3.91 -1.16 -4.14
N MET A 132 4.16 -2.47 -4.15
CA MET A 132 3.51 -3.40 -3.22
C MET A 132 4.00 -3.22 -1.79
N GLY A 133 5.25 -2.79 -1.58
CA GLY A 133 5.76 -2.44 -0.26
C GLY A 133 4.94 -1.33 0.41
N LEU A 134 4.66 -0.23 -0.31
CA LEU A 134 3.80 0.84 0.20
C LEU A 134 2.36 0.35 0.47
N ALA A 135 1.81 -0.46 -0.43
CA ALA A 135 0.46 -0.99 -0.29
C ALA A 135 0.34 -1.93 0.93
N ALA A 136 1.28 -2.88 1.07
CA ALA A 136 1.36 -3.82 2.18
C ALA A 136 1.65 -3.12 3.52
N TYR A 137 2.49 -2.08 3.52
CA TYR A 137 2.69 -1.23 4.70
C TYR A 137 1.37 -0.60 5.16
N ALA A 138 0.58 -0.04 4.24
CA ALA A 138 -0.73 0.53 4.57
C ALA A 138 -1.70 -0.53 5.10
N VAL A 139 -1.71 -1.74 4.52
CA VAL A 139 -2.50 -2.89 5.00
C VAL A 139 -2.11 -3.27 6.43
N GLY A 140 -0.81 -3.44 6.71
CA GLY A 140 -0.31 -3.76 8.05
C GLY A 140 -0.69 -2.70 9.08
N ARG A 141 -0.54 -1.42 8.71
CA ARG A 141 -0.98 -0.28 9.55
C ARG A 141 -2.49 -0.25 9.77
N ALA A 142 -3.30 -0.56 8.76
CA ALA A 142 -4.75 -0.54 8.88
C ALA A 142 -5.30 -1.72 9.70
N ALA A 143 -4.76 -2.92 9.48
CA ALA A 143 -5.22 -4.15 10.12
C ALA A 143 -4.72 -4.29 11.57
N PHE A 144 -3.46 -3.93 11.82
CA PHE A 144 -2.77 -4.20 13.09
C PHE A 144 -2.23 -2.96 13.79
N GLY A 145 -2.32 -1.78 13.17
CA GLY A 145 -1.98 -0.52 13.82
C GLY A 145 -3.05 -0.15 14.86
N GLN A 146 -2.61 0.19 16.07
CA GLN A 146 -3.51 0.79 17.05
C GLN A 146 -3.75 2.26 16.72
N GLY A 147 -5.02 2.65 16.65
CA GLY A 147 -5.41 4.06 16.55
C GLY A 147 -5.25 4.75 17.90
N ALA A 148 -4.92 6.04 17.88
CA ALA A 148 -4.84 6.92 19.06
C ALA A 148 -6.14 7.03 19.90
N ALA A 149 -7.20 6.30 19.54
CA ALA A 149 -8.53 6.39 20.15
C ALA A 149 -8.84 5.29 21.17
N SER A 150 -7.96 4.29 21.34
CA SER A 150 -8.12 3.28 22.39
C SER A 150 -7.79 3.92 23.75
N PRO A 151 -8.72 3.92 24.73
CA PRO A 151 -8.44 4.43 26.06
C PRO A 151 -7.25 3.68 26.66
N PRO A 152 -6.48 4.29 27.59
CA PRO A 152 -5.33 3.68 28.23
C PRO A 152 -5.79 2.53 29.13
N ARG A 153 -6.11 1.37 28.53
CA ARG A 153 -6.42 0.16 29.27
C ARG A 153 -5.17 -0.70 29.37
N ALA A 154 -4.67 -0.75 30.60
CA ALA A 154 -3.61 -1.57 31.15
C ALA A 154 -2.16 -1.20 30.78
N ALA A 155 -1.37 -0.93 31.83
CA ALA A 155 0.09 -0.93 31.88
C ALA A 155 0.69 -2.35 31.70
N SER A 156 0.02 -3.24 30.95
CA SER A 156 0.49 -4.60 30.70
C SER A 156 1.56 -4.63 29.62
N ARG A 157 2.52 -5.57 29.72
CA ARG A 157 3.54 -5.81 28.67
C ARG A 157 2.89 -6.01 27.28
N ARG A 158 1.76 -6.73 27.23
CA ARG A 158 0.97 -6.94 26.01
C ARG A 158 0.44 -5.62 25.43
N GLY A 159 -0.05 -4.71 26.27
CA GLY A 159 -0.50 -3.38 25.85
C GLY A 159 0.62 -2.49 25.31
N ARG A 160 1.86 -2.63 25.81
CA ARG A 160 3.04 -1.93 25.28
C ARG A 160 3.51 -2.50 23.94
N PHE A 161 3.61 -3.83 23.83
CA PHE A 161 3.97 -4.50 22.58
C PHE A 161 3.01 -4.13 21.44
N LEU A 162 1.71 -4.21 21.70
CA LEU A 162 0.71 -3.85 20.68
C LEU A 162 0.79 -2.38 20.25
N ARG A 163 1.41 -1.48 21.06
CA ARG A 163 1.58 -0.05 20.76
C ARG A 163 2.92 0.29 20.09
N SER A 164 3.88 -0.63 20.12
CA SER A 164 5.24 -0.42 19.58
C SER A 164 5.32 -0.21 18.06
N GLY A 165 4.24 -0.55 17.34
CA GLY A 165 4.18 -0.57 15.88
C GLY A 165 4.72 -1.86 15.27
N TRP A 166 5.39 -2.73 16.03
CA TRP A 166 5.88 -4.04 15.56
C TRP A 166 4.79 -4.91 14.95
N PRO A 167 3.58 -5.06 15.54
CA PRO A 167 2.52 -5.85 14.91
C PRO A 167 2.11 -5.34 13.53
N ALA A 168 2.16 -4.02 13.31
CA ALA A 168 1.85 -3.43 12.02
C ALA A 168 2.95 -3.69 10.99
N LEU A 169 4.22 -3.66 11.41
CA LEU A 169 5.35 -4.01 10.54
C LEU A 169 5.34 -5.49 10.20
N ALA A 170 5.15 -6.38 11.19
CA ALA A 170 5.05 -7.82 10.97
C ALA A 170 3.84 -8.14 10.08
N GLY A 171 2.68 -7.54 10.33
CA GLY A 171 1.49 -7.73 9.49
C GLY A 171 1.67 -7.22 8.07
N GLY A 172 2.37 -6.10 7.86
CA GLY A 172 2.72 -5.60 6.53
C GLY A 172 3.74 -6.50 5.82
N ALA A 173 4.70 -7.06 6.56
CA ALA A 173 5.69 -7.98 6.01
C ALA A 173 5.02 -9.29 5.54
N CYS A 174 4.15 -9.86 6.37
CA CYS A 174 3.36 -11.03 5.98
C CYS A 174 2.41 -10.73 4.83
N ALA A 175 1.83 -9.54 4.76
CA ALA A 175 0.97 -9.13 3.64
C ALA A 175 1.76 -9.04 2.33
N LEU A 176 2.96 -8.44 2.35
CA LEU A 176 3.82 -8.38 1.17
C LEU A 176 4.29 -9.78 0.75
N THR A 177 4.67 -10.63 1.71
CA THR A 177 5.07 -12.02 1.45
C THR A 177 3.89 -12.87 0.95
N ALA A 178 2.66 -12.58 1.35
CA ALA A 178 1.48 -13.30 0.86
C ALA A 178 1.26 -13.12 -0.64
N TRP A 179 1.76 -12.01 -1.22
CA TRP A 179 1.71 -11.78 -2.66
C TRP A 179 2.60 -12.75 -3.44
N ASP A 180 3.68 -13.23 -2.82
CA ASP A 180 4.62 -14.18 -3.39
C ASP A 180 3.95 -15.52 -3.79
N LEU A 181 2.89 -15.88 -3.08
CA LEU A 181 2.07 -17.06 -3.39
C LEU A 181 1.39 -16.97 -4.77
N PHE A 182 1.26 -15.77 -5.33
CA PHE A 182 0.80 -15.52 -6.69
C PHE A 182 1.94 -15.18 -7.64
N LEU A 183 2.79 -14.23 -7.22
CA LEU A 183 3.83 -13.64 -8.06
C LEU A 183 4.73 -14.74 -8.62
N ASP A 184 5.39 -15.51 -7.77
CA ASP A 184 6.40 -16.46 -8.25
C ASP A 184 5.85 -17.57 -9.16
N PRO A 185 4.72 -18.24 -8.85
CA PRO A 185 4.11 -19.17 -9.80
C PRO A 185 3.77 -18.53 -11.14
N GLN A 186 3.36 -17.25 -11.17
CA GLN A 186 3.10 -16.54 -12.41
C GLN A 186 4.40 -16.30 -13.18
N MET A 187 5.44 -15.85 -12.51
CA MET A 187 6.70 -15.45 -13.13
C MET A 187 7.47 -16.67 -13.67
N ILE A 188 7.38 -17.82 -12.99
CA ILE A 188 7.86 -19.12 -13.52
C ILE A 188 7.09 -19.48 -14.79
N ARG A 189 5.75 -19.40 -14.78
CA ARG A 189 4.92 -19.72 -15.96
C ARG A 189 5.23 -18.83 -17.17
N LEU A 190 5.59 -17.58 -16.91
CA LEU A 190 6.01 -16.62 -17.93
C LEU A 190 7.49 -16.75 -18.32
N GLY A 191 8.24 -17.64 -17.67
CA GLY A 191 9.66 -17.83 -17.91
C GLY A 191 10.50 -16.61 -17.61
N LEU A 192 10.10 -15.76 -16.64
CA LEU A 192 10.84 -14.54 -16.30
C LEU A 192 12.05 -14.82 -15.39
N TRP A 193 11.91 -15.84 -14.54
CA TRP A 193 12.99 -16.40 -13.74
C TRP A 193 12.73 -17.86 -13.43
N GLU A 194 13.80 -18.55 -13.07
CA GLU A 194 13.77 -19.97 -12.70
C GLU A 194 14.74 -20.23 -11.55
N TRP A 195 14.38 -21.18 -10.68
CA TRP A 195 15.25 -21.70 -9.63
C TRP A 195 16.06 -22.90 -10.13
N SER A 196 17.26 -23.11 -9.56
CA SER A 196 18.12 -24.23 -9.93
C SER A 196 17.58 -25.60 -9.48
N GLY A 197 16.72 -25.63 -8.46
CA GLY A 197 16.14 -26.84 -7.88
C GLY A 197 14.61 -26.86 -7.86
N ALA A 198 14.04 -28.04 -7.61
CA ALA A 198 12.60 -28.20 -7.48
C ALA A 198 12.11 -27.61 -6.14
N GLY A 199 11.29 -26.56 -6.21
CA GLY A 199 10.66 -25.96 -5.04
C GLY A 199 9.34 -26.62 -4.62
N ALA A 200 9.03 -26.52 -3.33
CA ALA A 200 7.87 -27.15 -2.70
C ALA A 200 6.51 -26.58 -3.15
N TYR A 201 6.48 -25.33 -3.62
CA TYR A 201 5.26 -24.65 -4.06
C TYR A 201 5.40 -24.21 -5.51
N ARG A 202 4.89 -25.01 -6.45
CA ARG A 202 4.95 -24.72 -7.90
C ARG A 202 6.36 -24.38 -8.42
N GLY A 203 7.38 -25.05 -7.89
CA GLY A 203 8.78 -24.80 -8.25
C GLY A 203 9.47 -23.76 -7.36
N VAL A 204 8.75 -23.07 -6.48
CA VAL A 204 9.30 -22.07 -5.54
C VAL A 204 9.80 -22.74 -4.26
N PRO A 205 11.08 -22.56 -3.86
CA PRO A 205 11.66 -23.18 -2.68
C PRO A 205 11.19 -22.50 -1.38
N VAL A 206 11.20 -23.22 -0.27
CA VAL A 206 10.79 -22.68 1.05
C VAL A 206 11.69 -21.53 1.50
N SER A 207 12.98 -21.56 1.13
CA SER A 207 13.92 -20.46 1.37
C SER A 207 13.43 -19.14 0.80
N ASN A 208 12.76 -19.16 -0.36
CA ASN A 208 12.23 -17.97 -0.99
C ASN A 208 11.22 -17.25 -0.10
N PHE A 209 10.21 -17.97 0.40
CA PHE A 209 9.20 -17.39 1.29
C PHE A 209 9.81 -16.84 2.59
N ALA A 210 10.83 -17.53 3.14
CA ALA A 210 11.55 -17.05 4.31
C ALA A 210 12.35 -15.76 4.00
N GLY A 211 12.99 -15.71 2.84
CA GLY A 211 13.68 -14.54 2.32
C GLY A 211 12.74 -13.36 2.07
N TRP A 212 11.62 -13.59 1.40
CA TRP A 212 10.56 -12.61 1.21
C TRP A 212 10.07 -12.04 2.53
N LEU A 213 9.84 -12.88 3.55
CA LEU A 213 9.42 -12.40 4.86
C LEU A 213 10.47 -11.50 5.52
N ALA A 214 11.74 -11.89 5.46
CA ALA A 214 12.84 -11.12 6.04
C ALA A 214 13.02 -9.78 5.32
N VAL A 215 13.07 -9.79 3.99
CA VAL A 215 13.20 -8.58 3.17
C VAL A 215 11.98 -7.69 3.31
N SER A 216 10.77 -8.26 3.31
CA SER A 216 9.53 -7.51 3.53
C SER A 216 9.53 -6.80 4.87
N LEU A 217 10.01 -7.44 5.94
CA LEU A 217 10.12 -6.80 7.25
C LEU A 217 11.09 -5.61 7.24
N LEU A 218 12.22 -5.74 6.54
CA LEU A 218 13.16 -4.64 6.32
C LEU A 218 12.52 -3.50 5.52
N VAL A 219 11.82 -3.81 4.43
CA VAL A 219 11.07 -2.84 3.63
C VAL A 219 10.04 -2.10 4.49
N MET A 220 9.28 -2.80 5.34
CA MET A 220 8.33 -2.16 6.26
C MET A 220 9.03 -1.20 7.23
N ALA A 221 10.20 -1.58 7.76
CA ALA A 221 10.98 -0.74 8.67
C ALA A 221 11.52 0.52 7.97
N VAL A 222 12.05 0.37 6.76
CA VAL A 222 12.55 1.48 5.93
C VAL A 222 11.41 2.45 5.56
N ILE A 223 10.27 1.94 5.09
CA ILE A 223 9.09 2.76 4.79
C ILE A 223 8.65 3.54 6.03
N ARG A 224 8.59 2.90 7.21
CA ARG A 224 8.26 3.59 8.46
C ARG A 224 9.26 4.70 8.78
N GLY A 225 10.56 4.45 8.62
CA GLY A 225 11.61 5.43 8.85
C GLY A 225 11.47 6.67 7.97
N VAL A 226 11.16 6.47 6.68
CA VAL A 226 11.01 7.57 5.71
C VAL A 226 9.69 8.34 5.87
N LEU A 227 8.57 7.63 6.10
CA LEU A 227 7.26 8.27 6.26
C LEU A 227 7.10 8.95 7.63
N GLY A 228 7.82 8.48 8.64
CA GLY A 228 7.82 9.02 10.00
C GLY A 228 6.53 8.74 10.77
N GLU A 229 6.02 9.76 11.47
CA GLU A 229 4.86 9.63 12.35
C GLU A 229 3.65 9.02 11.62
N PRO A 230 3.05 7.95 12.15
CA PRO A 230 1.99 7.26 11.43
C PRO A 230 0.75 8.12 11.24
N ARG A 231 0.40 8.36 9.98
CA ARG A 231 -0.84 9.01 9.55
C ARG A 231 -1.85 7.96 9.11
N ARG A 232 -3.13 8.23 9.34
CA ARG A 232 -4.20 7.40 8.77
C ARG A 232 -4.22 7.62 7.26
N ASN A 233 -3.99 6.56 6.51
CA ASN A 233 -4.15 6.55 5.07
C ASN A 233 -4.73 5.20 4.64
N ALA A 234 -5.92 5.23 4.04
CA ALA A 234 -6.58 4.04 3.52
C ALA A 234 -6.33 3.83 2.01
N GLY A 235 -5.85 4.85 1.30
CA GLY A 235 -5.71 4.82 -0.15
C GLY A 235 -4.90 3.62 -0.64
N PRO A 236 -3.64 3.42 -0.18
CA PRO A 236 -2.80 2.33 -0.66
C PRO A 236 -3.27 0.92 -0.28
N VAL A 237 -4.31 0.77 0.55
CA VAL A 237 -4.96 -0.54 0.79
C VAL A 237 -5.73 -1.01 -0.46
N VAL A 238 -6.21 -0.08 -1.28
CA VAL A 238 -6.97 -0.37 -2.50
C VAL A 238 -6.17 -1.17 -3.52
N PRO A 239 -4.98 -0.74 -3.99
CA PRO A 239 -4.21 -1.51 -4.96
C PRO A 239 -3.84 -2.92 -4.46
N TYR A 240 -3.57 -3.09 -3.15
CA TYR A 240 -3.33 -4.42 -2.58
C TYR A 240 -4.56 -5.33 -2.70
N GLY A 241 -5.74 -4.83 -2.32
CA GLY A 241 -6.98 -5.61 -2.41
C GLY A 241 -7.41 -5.90 -3.85
N VAL A 242 -7.17 -4.95 -4.76
CA VAL A 242 -7.38 -5.14 -6.21
C VAL A 242 -6.45 -6.21 -6.74
N MET A 243 -5.16 -6.16 -6.42
CA MET A 243 -4.20 -7.19 -6.82
C MET A 243 -4.63 -8.57 -6.34
N ALA A 244 -4.96 -8.70 -5.05
CA ALA A 244 -5.43 -9.95 -4.47
C ALA A 244 -6.64 -10.53 -5.22
N ALA A 245 -7.64 -9.70 -5.53
CA ALA A 245 -8.83 -10.13 -6.26
C ALA A 245 -8.49 -10.54 -7.70
N MET A 246 -7.71 -9.74 -8.40
CA MET A 246 -7.36 -9.97 -9.80
C MET A 246 -6.51 -11.21 -10.00
N GLU A 247 -5.51 -11.44 -9.16
CA GLU A 247 -4.67 -12.64 -9.25
C GLU A 247 -5.46 -13.90 -8.85
N THR A 248 -6.34 -13.81 -7.85
CA THR A 248 -7.25 -14.91 -7.51
C THR A 248 -8.09 -15.32 -8.71
N VAL A 249 -8.75 -14.36 -9.37
CA VAL A 249 -9.56 -14.62 -10.58
C VAL A 249 -8.67 -15.07 -11.74
N GLY A 250 -7.50 -14.45 -11.89
CA GLY A 250 -6.50 -14.74 -12.89
C GLY A 250 -6.12 -16.21 -12.89
N PHE A 251 -5.62 -16.70 -11.76
CA PHE A 251 -5.26 -18.11 -11.60
C PHE A 251 -6.46 -19.06 -11.60
N ALA A 252 -7.62 -18.65 -11.08
CA ALA A 252 -8.78 -19.53 -11.05
C ALA A 252 -9.39 -19.80 -12.43
N ALA A 253 -9.38 -18.81 -13.33
CA ALA A 253 -10.22 -18.85 -14.53
C ALA A 253 -9.65 -18.21 -15.79
N VAL A 254 -8.70 -17.28 -15.71
CA VAL A 254 -8.24 -16.50 -16.89
C VAL A 254 -6.95 -17.09 -17.46
N PHE A 255 -6.00 -17.38 -16.60
CA PHE A 255 -4.71 -17.90 -16.99
C PHE A 255 -4.79 -19.34 -17.46
N SER A 256 -4.07 -19.66 -18.53
CA SER A 256 -4.01 -21.00 -19.10
C SER A 256 -2.65 -21.66 -18.85
N PRO A 257 -2.59 -22.90 -18.30
CA PRO A 257 -3.72 -23.60 -17.67
C PRO A 257 -4.15 -22.92 -16.35
N PRO A 258 -5.43 -23.08 -15.93
CA PRO A 258 -5.87 -22.61 -14.62
C PRO A 258 -5.16 -23.30 -13.47
N ASP A 259 -5.06 -22.60 -12.34
CA ASP A 259 -4.39 -23.06 -11.14
C ASP A 259 -5.21 -22.75 -9.87
N PRO A 260 -6.18 -23.61 -9.52
CA PRO A 260 -7.04 -23.40 -8.37
C PRO A 260 -6.30 -23.41 -7.02
N LEU A 261 -5.15 -24.11 -6.94
CA LEU A 261 -4.35 -24.16 -5.73
C LEU A 261 -3.70 -22.80 -5.46
N VAL A 262 -3.08 -22.21 -6.49
CA VAL A 262 -2.49 -20.86 -6.38
C VAL A 262 -3.58 -19.82 -6.12
N ALA A 263 -4.70 -19.91 -6.83
CA ALA A 263 -5.87 -19.07 -6.60
C ALA A 263 -6.34 -19.12 -5.14
N ALA A 264 -6.49 -20.31 -4.56
CA ALA A 264 -6.91 -20.49 -3.18
C ALA A 264 -5.85 -20.04 -2.18
N ALA A 265 -4.59 -20.42 -2.36
CA ALA A 265 -3.50 -20.11 -1.44
C ALA A 265 -3.25 -18.59 -1.36
N GLY A 266 -2.98 -17.94 -2.49
CA GLY A 266 -2.77 -16.50 -2.54
C GLY A 266 -4.05 -15.73 -2.18
N GLY A 267 -5.20 -16.19 -2.67
CA GLY A 267 -6.48 -15.50 -2.48
C GLY A 267 -6.93 -15.49 -1.02
N THR A 268 -6.75 -16.61 -0.31
CA THR A 268 -7.01 -16.68 1.13
C THR A 268 -5.99 -15.86 1.93
N ALA A 269 -4.69 -15.97 1.61
CA ALA A 269 -3.63 -15.26 2.32
C ALA A 269 -3.76 -13.74 2.18
N MET A 270 -3.79 -13.21 0.95
CA MET A 270 -3.94 -11.77 0.72
C MET A 270 -5.35 -11.28 1.05
N GLY A 271 -6.38 -12.08 0.79
CA GLY A 271 -7.77 -11.76 1.10
C GLY A 271 -7.99 -11.54 2.60
N ALA A 272 -7.41 -12.38 3.45
CA ALA A 272 -7.48 -12.23 4.90
C ALA A 272 -6.92 -10.88 5.38
N PHE A 273 -5.77 -10.46 4.85
CA PHE A 273 -5.18 -9.14 5.18
C PHE A 273 -6.04 -7.98 4.66
N THR A 274 -6.58 -8.10 3.44
CA THR A 274 -7.48 -7.09 2.84
C THR A 274 -8.74 -6.91 3.69
N VAL A 275 -9.39 -8.01 4.09
CA VAL A 275 -10.59 -8.00 4.93
C VAL A 275 -10.29 -7.45 6.33
N ALA A 276 -9.16 -7.83 6.92
CA ALA A 276 -8.73 -7.29 8.21
C ALA A 276 -8.51 -5.77 8.15
N ALA A 277 -7.81 -5.27 7.13
CA ALA A 277 -7.59 -3.84 6.93
C ALA A 277 -8.92 -3.09 6.70
N ALA A 278 -9.76 -3.58 5.78
CA ALA A 278 -11.04 -2.95 5.45
C ALA A 278 -12.00 -2.92 6.65
N SER A 279 -12.09 -4.00 7.43
CA SER A 279 -12.95 -4.07 8.61
C SER A 279 -12.54 -3.07 9.69
N ARG A 280 -11.23 -2.89 9.92
CA ARG A 280 -10.67 -1.92 10.87
C ARG A 280 -10.91 -0.48 10.43
N LEU A 281 -10.73 -0.19 9.15
CA LEU A 281 -11.00 1.12 8.58
C LEU A 281 -12.49 1.49 8.71
N ARG A 282 -13.40 0.57 8.39
CA ARG A 282 -14.86 0.77 8.52
C ARG A 282 -15.28 1.03 9.97
N ARG A 283 -14.78 0.23 10.93
CA ARG A 283 -15.05 0.45 12.36
C ARG A 283 -14.54 1.83 12.83
N GLY A 284 -13.31 2.18 12.45
CA GLY A 284 -12.72 3.47 12.80
C GLY A 284 -13.38 4.69 12.15
N GLY A 285 -14.12 4.50 11.05
CA GLY A 285 -14.98 5.54 10.45
C GLY A 285 -16.28 5.72 11.21
N ARG A 286 -16.98 4.63 11.56
CA ARG A 286 -18.23 4.65 12.33
C ARG A 286 -18.06 5.32 13.70
N GLU A 287 -17.00 4.98 14.43
CA GLU A 287 -16.71 5.60 15.74
C GLU A 287 -16.48 7.10 15.65
N ARG A 288 -15.90 7.59 14.54
CA ARG A 288 -15.67 9.03 14.32
C ARG A 288 -16.96 9.76 13.97
N GLY A 289 -17.81 9.17 13.12
CA GLY A 289 -19.13 9.71 12.82
C GLY A 289 -19.93 9.92 14.10
N ALA A 290 -20.04 8.87 14.92
CA ALA A 290 -20.75 8.93 16.20
C ALA A 290 -20.16 9.97 17.17
N ARG A 291 -18.84 10.12 17.26
CA ARG A 291 -18.20 11.18 18.08
C ARG A 291 -18.46 12.57 17.52
N GLY A 292 -18.46 12.73 16.20
CA GLY A 292 -18.76 14.00 15.52
C GLY A 292 -20.19 14.44 15.79
N GLU A 293 -21.16 13.54 15.64
CA GLU A 293 -22.57 13.77 15.96
C GLU A 293 -22.76 14.12 17.44
N ALA A 294 -22.13 13.37 18.35
CA ALA A 294 -22.20 13.66 19.78
C ALA A 294 -21.51 14.99 20.18
N ALA A 295 -20.50 15.43 19.43
CA ALA A 295 -19.87 16.73 19.63
C ALA A 295 -20.73 17.88 19.05
N ALA A 296 -21.38 17.67 17.91
CA ALA A 296 -22.33 18.62 17.33
C ALA A 296 -23.54 18.82 18.25
N ALA A 297 -24.12 17.73 18.76
CA ALA A 297 -25.24 17.76 19.70
C ALA A 297 -24.92 18.48 21.02
N ARG A 298 -23.65 18.43 21.48
CA ARG A 298 -23.18 19.19 22.66
C ARG A 298 -23.03 20.68 22.40
N ARG A 299 -22.81 21.11 21.15
CA ARG A 299 -22.72 22.53 20.77
C ARG A 299 -24.08 23.16 20.52
N THR A 300 -25.10 22.37 20.21
CA THR A 300 -26.48 22.83 19.96
C THR A 300 -27.42 22.63 21.16
N GLY A 301 -26.92 22.09 22.28
CA GLY A 301 -27.71 21.95 23.51
C GLY A 301 -28.06 23.32 24.13
N PRO A 302 -29.25 23.48 24.73
CA PRO A 302 -29.77 24.77 25.14
C PRO A 302 -28.83 25.45 26.13
N GLU A 303 -28.54 26.74 25.90
CA GLU A 303 -27.95 27.63 26.90
C GLU A 303 -28.69 27.40 28.21
N ARG A 304 -28.01 26.77 29.17
CA ARG A 304 -28.51 26.73 30.55
C ARG A 304 -28.54 28.17 31.00
N VAL A 305 -29.74 28.76 30.98
CA VAL A 305 -30.09 30.03 31.64
C VAL A 305 -29.69 29.90 33.11
N ARG A 306 -28.42 30.22 33.40
CA ARG A 306 -27.89 30.34 34.75
C ARG A 306 -28.24 31.74 35.22
N GLY A 307 -29.31 31.80 36.01
CA GLY A 307 -29.39 32.73 37.13
C GLY A 307 -29.99 34.10 36.83
N ARG A 308 -31.27 34.25 37.19
CA ARG A 308 -31.72 35.39 38.01
C ARG A 308 -32.95 34.96 38.81
N ARG A 309 -32.72 34.29 39.94
CA ARG A 309 -33.59 34.42 41.11
C ARG A 309 -32.87 35.37 42.07
N ARG A 310 -33.22 36.65 42.00
CA ARG A 310 -33.26 37.58 43.14
C ARG A 310 -34.78 37.82 43.30
N GLY A 311 -35.38 37.50 44.44
CA GLY A 311 -35.01 38.01 45.75
C GLY A 311 -35.75 39.32 45.89
#